data_AF-A0A1E5NZ64-F1
#
_entry.id   AF-A0A1E5NZ64-F1
#
_cell.length_a   1.000
_cell.length_b   1.000
_cell.length_c   1.000
_cell.angle_alpha   90.00
_cell.angle_beta   90.00
_cell.angle_gamma   90.00
#
_symmetry.space_group_name_H-M   'P 1'
#
loop_
_entity.id
_entity.type
_entity.pdbx_description
1 polymer ?
#
loop_
_entity_poly.entity_id
_entity_poly.type
_entity_poly.pdbx_seq_one_letter_code
_entity_poly.pdbx_strand_id
1 'polypeptide(L)'
;MTAARQAFAKCYELRYQLEVFAPRSVVEPALIYFRSMRQLRDAAIAGLQDGDTEYERIFPEVMAALESTRNAMRQDMGTDKLASE
;
A
#
# COMPACT_ATOMS: atom_id res chain seq x y z
N MET A 1 -15.28 -8.84 -12.33
CA MET A 1 -13.79 -8.84 -12.37
C MET A 1 -13.15 -7.58 -12.98
N THR A 2 -13.87 -6.67 -13.66
CA THR A 2 -13.29 -5.43 -14.23
C THR A 2 -13.05 -4.32 -13.20
N ALA A 3 -13.90 -4.23 -12.17
CA ALA A 3 -13.84 -3.17 -11.15
C ALA A 3 -12.52 -3.17 -10.36
N ALA A 4 -12.02 -4.34 -9.92
CA ALA A 4 -10.76 -4.44 -9.18
C ALA A 4 -9.55 -3.96 -10.01
N ARG A 5 -9.52 -4.25 -11.32
CA ARG A 5 -8.47 -3.77 -12.23
C ARG A 5 -8.55 -2.25 -12.43
N GLN A 6 -9.76 -1.72 -12.64
CA GLN A 6 -9.98 -0.29 -12.81
C GLN A 6 -9.63 0.52 -11.55
N ALA A 7 -10.01 0.01 -10.37
CA ALA A 7 -9.66 0.62 -9.10
C ALA A 7 -8.13 0.68 -8.90
N PHE A 8 -7.43 -0.42 -9.20
CA PHE A 8 -5.98 -0.49 -9.04
C PHE A 8 -5.21 0.31 -10.09
N ALA A 9 -5.77 0.57 -11.28
CA ALA A 9 -5.08 1.28 -12.36
C ALA A 9 -4.54 2.66 -11.91
N LYS A 10 -5.29 3.36 -11.05
CA LYS A 10 -4.91 4.66 -10.48
C LYS A 10 -3.65 4.59 -9.61
N CYS A 11 -3.35 3.43 -9.04
CA CYS A 11 -2.17 3.24 -8.18
C CYS A 11 -0.85 3.32 -8.97
N TYR A 12 -0.86 3.05 -10.29
CA TYR A 12 0.37 3.12 -11.09
C TYR A 12 0.89 4.55 -11.20
N GLU A 13 0.01 5.52 -11.49
CA GLU A 13 0.36 6.93 -11.58
C GLU A 13 0.92 7.44 -10.24
N LEU A 14 0.22 7.14 -9.14
CA LEU A 14 0.68 7.50 -7.78
C LEU A 14 2.04 6.91 -7.45
N ARG A 15 2.30 5.65 -7.83
CA ARG A 15 3.62 5.02 -7.64
C ARG A 15 4.71 5.79 -8.39
N TYR A 16 4.48 6.14 -9.66
CA TYR A 16 5.47 6.88 -10.45
C TYR A 16 5.74 8.26 -9.86
N GLN A 17 4.70 8.98 -9.45
CA GLN A 17 4.86 10.28 -8.78
C GLN A 17 5.68 10.14 -7.51
N LEU A 18 5.38 9.13 -6.68
CA LEU A 18 6.08 8.90 -5.42
C LEU A 18 7.55 8.51 -5.63
N GLU A 19 7.86 7.66 -6.62
CA GLU A 19 9.24 7.31 -7.00
C GLU A 19 10.07 8.52 -7.47
N VAL A 20 9.43 9.55 -8.03
CA VAL A 20 10.10 10.76 -8.52
C VAL A 20 10.30 11.80 -7.41
N PHE A 21 9.31 11.98 -6.54
CA PHE A 21 9.30 13.11 -5.60
C PHE A 21 9.75 12.76 -4.18
N ALA A 22 9.58 11.51 -3.74
CA ALA A 22 9.83 11.12 -2.36
C ALA A 22 11.26 10.59 -2.17
N PRO A 23 11.85 10.71 -0.97
CA PRO A 23 13.13 10.07 -0.66
C PRO A 23 12.99 8.54 -0.64
N ARG A 24 14.13 7.85 -0.79
CA ARG A 24 14.17 6.37 -0.78
C ARG A 24 13.54 5.74 0.46
N SER A 25 13.71 6.38 1.62
CA SER A 25 13.10 5.95 2.89
C SER A 25 11.57 5.86 2.84
N VAL A 26 10.92 6.63 1.97
CA VAL A 26 9.46 6.58 1.72
C VAL A 26 9.14 5.67 0.53
N VAL A 27 9.96 5.71 -0.52
CA VAL A 27 9.74 4.91 -1.75
C VAL A 27 9.77 3.42 -1.46
N GLU A 28 10.74 2.94 -0.68
CA GLU A 28 10.89 1.51 -0.38
C GLU A 28 9.65 0.88 0.27
N PRO A 29 9.13 1.39 1.40
CA PRO A 29 7.91 0.86 2.00
C PRO A 29 6.67 1.06 1.10
N ALA A 30 6.58 2.17 0.36
CA ALA A 30 5.49 2.40 -0.57
C ALA A 30 5.45 1.36 -1.71
N LEU A 31 6.60 0.89 -2.18
CA LEU A 31 6.68 -0.20 -3.18
C LEU A 31 6.29 -1.55 -2.60
N ILE A 32 6.60 -1.79 -1.33
CA ILE A 32 6.10 -2.99 -0.63
C ILE A 32 4.58 -2.94 -0.55
N TYR A 33 4.01 -1.80 -0.13
CA TYR A 33 2.56 -1.61 -0.08
C TYR A 33 1.89 -1.73 -1.46
N PHE A 34 2.50 -1.16 -2.51
CA PHE A 34 2.00 -1.31 -3.88
C PHE A 34 1.95 -2.78 -4.33
N ARG A 35 2.99 -3.55 -4.00
CA ARG A 35 3.06 -4.99 -4.32
C ARG A 35 2.03 -5.81 -3.54
N SER A 36 1.82 -5.54 -2.25
CA SER A 36 0.80 -6.25 -1.46
C SER A 36 -0.62 -5.91 -1.95
N MET A 37 -0.91 -4.65 -2.28
CA MET A 37 -2.18 -4.26 -2.90
C MET A 37 -2.40 -4.93 -4.26
N ARG A 38 -1.32 -5.13 -5.05
CA ARG A 38 -1.39 -5.87 -6.32
C ARG A 38 -1.77 -7.34 -6.09
N GLN A 39 -1.18 -7.98 -5.09
CA GLN A 39 -1.51 -9.36 -4.71
C GLN A 39 -2.97 -9.46 -4.23
N LEU A 40 -3.43 -8.54 -3.39
CA LEU A 40 -4.84 -8.49 -2.96
C LEU A 40 -5.79 -8.32 -4.15
N ARG A 41 -5.47 -7.45 -5.11
CA ARG A 41 -6.24 -7.33 -6.36
C ARG A 41 -6.27 -8.64 -7.13
N ASP A 42 -5.13 -9.30 -7.28
CA ASP A 42 -5.02 -10.55 -8.05
C ASP A 42 -5.82 -11.68 -7.37
N ALA A 43 -5.82 -11.74 -6.05
CA ALA A 43 -6.65 -12.67 -5.29
C ALA A 43 -8.16 -12.33 -5.38
N ALA A 44 -8.54 -11.05 -5.29
CA ALA A 44 -9.92 -10.61 -5.49
C ALA A 44 -10.44 -10.91 -6.91
N ILE A 45 -9.56 -10.83 -7.92
CA ILE A 45 -9.84 -11.27 -9.30
C ILE A 45 -10.05 -12.78 -9.33
N ALA A 46 -9.25 -13.56 -8.60
CA ALA A 46 -9.40 -15.01 -8.49
C ALA A 46 -10.65 -15.46 -7.72
N GLY A 47 -11.38 -14.52 -7.09
CA GLY A 47 -12.63 -14.80 -6.38
C GLY A 47 -12.50 -14.87 -4.87
N LEU A 48 -11.37 -14.40 -4.30
CA LEU A 48 -11.15 -14.31 -2.86
C LEU A 48 -12.33 -13.62 -2.15
N GLN A 49 -12.84 -14.25 -1.10
CA GLN A 49 -13.90 -13.73 -0.25
C GLN A 49 -13.40 -13.45 1.18
N ASP A 50 -14.15 -12.62 1.89
CA ASP A 50 -13.92 -12.36 3.31
C ASP A 50 -14.10 -13.65 4.12
N GLY A 51 -13.21 -13.91 5.07
CA GLY A 51 -13.15 -15.16 5.84
C GLY A 51 -12.39 -16.32 5.18
N ASP A 52 -11.93 -16.18 3.93
CA ASP A 52 -11.00 -17.14 3.33
C ASP A 52 -9.65 -17.10 4.05
N THR A 53 -9.03 -18.26 4.29
CA THR A 53 -7.70 -18.32 4.94
C THR A 53 -6.63 -17.52 4.18
N GLU A 54 -6.77 -17.42 2.86
CA GLU A 54 -5.89 -16.58 2.04
C GLU A 54 -6.14 -15.08 2.25
N TYR A 55 -7.38 -14.67 2.53
CA TYR A 55 -7.74 -13.29 2.87
C TYR A 55 -7.14 -12.90 4.21
N GLU A 56 -7.30 -13.76 5.21
CA GLU A 56 -6.72 -13.61 6.56
C GLU A 56 -5.19 -13.53 6.55
N ARG A 57 -4.54 -14.06 5.50
CA ARG A 57 -3.09 -13.92 5.30
C ARG A 57 -2.71 -12.62 4.58
N ILE A 58 -3.37 -12.32 3.46
CA ILE A 58 -3.00 -11.18 2.59
C ILE A 58 -3.38 -9.84 3.23
N PHE A 59 -4.54 -9.76 3.89
CA PHE A 59 -5.03 -8.50 4.41
C PHE A 59 -4.13 -7.89 5.50
N PRO A 60 -3.63 -8.66 6.50
CA PRO A 60 -2.65 -8.14 7.45
C PRO A 60 -1.34 -7.67 6.80
N GLU A 61 -0.84 -8.37 5.78
CA GLU A 61 0.37 -7.98 5.04
C GLU A 61 0.18 -6.62 4.34
N VAL A 62 -1.01 -6.39 3.76
CA VAL A 62 -1.38 -5.10 3.17
C VAL A 62 -1.42 -3.99 4.23
N MET A 63 -2.05 -4.26 5.37
CA MET A 63 -2.19 -3.27 6.45
C MET A 63 -0.85 -2.92 7.09
N ALA A 64 0.02 -3.89 7.34
CA ALA A 64 1.36 -3.65 7.86
C ALA A 64 2.21 -2.81 6.88
N ALA A 65 2.13 -3.10 5.58
CA ALA A 65 2.84 -2.32 4.57
C ALA A 65 2.29 -0.88 4.44
N LEU A 66 0.97 -0.70 4.59
CA LEU A 66 0.35 0.62 4.64
C LEU A 66 0.83 1.42 5.85
N GLU A 67 0.88 0.80 7.02
CA GLU A 67 1.38 1.42 8.25
C GLU A 67 2.85 1.84 8.10
N SER A 68 3.71 0.95 7.60
CA SER A 68 5.11 1.26 7.34
C SER A 68 5.27 2.44 6.38
N THR A 69 4.48 2.47 5.29
CA THR A 69 4.48 3.59 4.34
C THR A 69 4.07 4.90 4.99
N ARG A 70 3.00 4.89 5.79
CA ARG A 70 2.52 6.08 6.52
C ARG A 70 3.55 6.59 7.52
N ASN A 71 4.18 5.69 8.27
CA ASN A 71 5.21 6.07 9.24
C ASN A 71 6.41 6.71 8.54
N ALA A 72 6.86 6.14 7.42
CA ALA A 72 7.94 6.74 6.64
C ALA A 72 7.56 8.14 6.11
N MET A 73 6.34 8.30 5.58
CA MET A 73 5.85 9.61 5.12
C MET A 73 5.75 10.63 6.25
N ARG A 74 5.24 10.25 7.42
CA ARG A 74 5.13 11.17 8.58
C ARG A 74 6.49 11.58 9.12
N GLN A 75 7.46 10.66 9.13
CA GLN A 75 8.83 10.96 9.50
C GLN A 75 9.48 11.94 8.52
N ASP A 76 9.28 11.72 7.21
CA ASP A 76 9.76 12.62 6.15
C ASP A 76 9.16 14.03 6.27
N MET A 77 7.83 14.12 6.50
CA MET A 77 7.13 15.39 6.70
C MET A 77 7.37 16.01 8.09
N GLY A 78 8.01 15.30 9.02
CA GLY A 78 8.21 15.74 10.40
C GLY A 78 6.94 15.80 11.26
N THR A 79 5.82 15.24 10.81
CA THR A 79 4.52 15.37 11.50
C THR A 79 4.44 14.56 12.79
N ASP A 80 5.24 13.51 12.94
CA ASP A 80 5.30 12.75 14.20
C ASP A 80 5.96 13.55 15.32
N LYS A 81 6.79 14.55 14.99
CA LYS A 81 7.43 15.44 15.98
C LYS A 81 6.43 16.46 16.53
N LEU A 82 5.51 16.94 15.70
CA LEU A 82 4.49 17.94 16.07
C LEU A 82 3.47 17.45 17.10
N ALA A 83 3.27 16.15 17.25
CA ALA A 83 2.36 15.59 18.25
C ALA A 83 3.00 15.48 19.66
N SER A 84 4.30 15.73 19.77
CA SER A 84 5.11 15.50 20.98
C SER A 84 5.53 16.79 21.71
N GLU A 85 5.12 17.96 21.19
CA GLU A 85 5.39 19.31 21.71
C GLU A 85 4.10 19.99 22.16
#